data_AF-A0A6J4VGQ5-F1
#
_entry.id   AF-A0A6J4VGQ5-F1
#
_cell.length_a   1.000
_cell.length_b   1.000
_cell.length_c   1.000
_cell.angle_alpha   90.00
_cell.angle_beta   90.00
_cell.angle_gamma   90.00
#
_symmetry.space_group_name_H-M   'P 1'
#
loop_
_entity.id
_entity.type
_entity.pdbx_description
1 polymer ?
#
loop_
_entity_poly.entity_id
_entity_poly.type
_entity_poly.pdbx_seq_one_letter_code
_entity_poly.pdbx_strand_id
1 'polypeptide(L)'
;MATIDRAPSEQQPILRRLVDFCLALERDGFARLVTYHGTANNWTLHPRLPADGVSLVTIYNDRGTASLSFHRSVFERRAPATLPRIERLAAPTRVGQGTNTRAITEELLHGLTAAYQEAATGVVSNGSSGAV
;
A
#
# COMPACT_ATOMS: atom_id res chain seq x y z
N MET A 1 -13.76 10.40 -10.43
CA MET A 1 -12.43 10.64 -11.04
C MET A 1 -12.00 12.11 -11.04
N ALA A 2 -12.69 13.05 -10.36
CA ALA A 2 -12.40 14.49 -10.45
C ALA A 2 -11.21 15.01 -9.62
N THR A 3 -10.46 14.17 -8.89
CA THR A 3 -9.44 14.62 -7.92
C THR A 3 -8.01 14.62 -8.49
N ILE A 4 -7.68 13.70 -9.40
CA ILE A 4 -6.33 13.62 -9.99
C ILE A 4 -6.13 14.72 -11.03
N ASP A 5 -7.12 14.97 -11.89
CA ASP A 5 -7.00 15.97 -12.96
C ASP A 5 -6.88 17.41 -12.41
N ARG A 6 -7.16 17.61 -11.12
CA ARG A 6 -6.97 18.88 -10.40
C ARG A 6 -5.62 19.00 -9.69
N ALA A 7 -4.83 17.93 -9.63
CA ALA A 7 -3.48 17.98 -9.08
C ALA A 7 -2.52 18.68 -10.06
N PRO A 8 -1.39 19.24 -9.58
CA PRO A 8 -0.33 19.75 -10.46
C PRO A 8 0.03 18.72 -11.53
N SER A 9 0.21 19.16 -12.79
CA SER A 9 0.41 18.26 -13.93
C SER A 9 1.59 17.29 -13.74
N GLU A 10 2.63 17.72 -13.04
CA GLU A 10 3.79 16.90 -12.65
C GLU A 10 3.45 15.75 -11.68
N GLN A 11 2.40 15.90 -10.86
CA GLN A 11 1.95 14.90 -9.89
C GLN A 11 0.91 13.94 -10.46
N GLN A 12 0.21 14.32 -11.53
CA GLN A 12 -0.84 13.48 -12.12
C GLN A 12 -0.34 12.08 -12.55
N PRO A 13 0.84 11.93 -13.20
CA PRO A 13 1.34 10.61 -13.57
C PRO A 13 1.55 9.68 -12.37
N ILE A 14 2.13 10.20 -11.28
CA ILE A 14 2.39 9.36 -10.10
C ILE A 14 1.10 9.02 -9.35
N LEU A 15 0.15 9.95 -9.28
CA LEU A 15 -1.17 9.70 -8.70
C LEU A 15 -1.94 8.63 -9.48
N ARG A 16 -1.89 8.67 -10.82
CA ARG A 16 -2.50 7.62 -11.67
C ARG A 16 -1.85 6.26 -11.43
N ARG A 17 -0.51 6.19 -11.42
CA ARG A 17 0.21 4.94 -11.12
C ARG A 17 -0.14 4.34 -9.76
N LEU A 18 -0.29 5.18 -8.74
CA LEU A 18 -0.70 4.71 -7.41
C LEU A 18 -2.12 4.16 -7.41
N VAL A 19 -3.03 4.79 -8.14
CA VAL A 19 -4.39 4.27 -8.31
C VAL A 19 -4.38 2.96 -9.08
N ASP A 20 -3.64 2.87 -10.19
CA ASP A 20 -3.53 1.65 -11.00
C ASP A 20 -2.93 0.50 -10.18
N PHE A 21 -1.90 0.78 -9.39
CA PHE A 21 -1.33 -0.15 -8.42
C PHE A 21 -2.39 -0.66 -7.43
N CYS A 22 -3.16 0.23 -6.80
CA CYS A 22 -4.19 -0.16 -5.85
C CYS A 22 -5.32 -0.97 -6.49
N LEU A 23 -5.78 -0.56 -7.68
CA LEU A 23 -6.80 -1.29 -8.42
C LEU A 23 -6.31 -2.68 -8.81
N ALA A 24 -5.03 -2.83 -9.18
CA ALA A 24 -4.44 -4.13 -9.44
C ALA A 24 -4.45 -5.02 -8.19
N LEU A 25 -4.06 -4.49 -7.01
CA LEU A 25 -4.13 -5.25 -5.76
C LEU A 25 -5.54 -5.74 -5.42
N GLU A 26 -6.55 -4.90 -5.65
CA GLU A 26 -7.94 -5.27 -5.38
C GLU A 26 -8.47 -6.29 -6.38
N ARG A 27 -8.21 -6.08 -7.67
CA ARG A 27 -8.56 -7.02 -8.74
C ARG A 27 -7.96 -8.40 -8.51
N ASP A 28 -6.69 -8.45 -8.09
CA ASP A 28 -5.96 -9.69 -7.87
C ASP A 28 -6.26 -10.32 -6.49
N GLY A 29 -7.16 -9.70 -5.70
CA GLY A 29 -7.64 -10.22 -4.42
C GLY A 29 -6.67 -10.04 -3.25
N PHE A 30 -5.59 -9.28 -3.42
CA PHE A 30 -4.59 -9.05 -2.38
C PHE A 30 -4.98 -7.92 -1.40
N ALA A 31 -5.91 -7.06 -1.78
CA ALA A 31 -6.41 -5.98 -0.93
C ALA A 31 -7.88 -5.66 -1.17
N ARG A 32 -8.49 -4.91 -0.24
CA ARG A 32 -9.73 -4.15 -0.42
C ARG A 32 -9.43 -2.67 -0.24
N LEU A 33 -9.94 -1.82 -1.11
CA LEU A 33 -9.63 -0.39 -1.08
C LEU A 33 -10.57 0.36 -0.14
N VAL A 34 -9.98 1.15 0.77
CA VAL A 34 -10.71 2.09 1.62
C VAL A 34 -10.13 3.48 1.43
N THR A 35 -10.97 4.41 0.99
CA THR A 35 -10.60 5.81 0.76
C THR A 35 -11.26 6.72 1.79
N TYR A 36 -10.48 7.61 2.38
CA TYR A 36 -10.94 8.70 3.22
C TYR A 36 -10.74 10.02 2.49
N HIS A 37 -11.78 10.84 2.40
CA HIS A 37 -11.69 12.18 1.83
C HIS A 37 -11.60 13.21 2.95
N GLY A 38 -10.52 13.98 2.93
CA GLY A 38 -10.33 15.12 3.81
C GLY A 38 -10.79 16.43 3.16
N THR A 39 -10.51 17.53 3.83
CA THR A 39 -10.74 18.88 3.30
C THR A 39 -9.69 19.25 2.24
N ALA A 40 -10.03 20.19 1.34
CA ALA A 40 -9.07 20.80 0.40
C ALA A 40 -8.35 19.83 -0.56
N ASN A 41 -9.10 18.92 -1.19
CA ASN A 41 -8.59 17.88 -2.12
C ASN A 41 -7.65 16.84 -1.50
N ASN A 42 -7.62 16.74 -0.17
CA ASN A 42 -6.86 15.71 0.51
C ASN A 42 -7.62 14.38 0.47
N TRP A 43 -6.90 13.30 0.24
CA TRP A 43 -7.44 11.97 0.42
C TRP A 43 -6.36 11.01 0.90
N THR A 44 -6.82 9.98 1.59
CA THR A 44 -6.00 8.90 2.08
C THR A 44 -6.57 7.59 1.55
N LEU A 45 -5.74 6.75 0.95
CA LEU A 45 -6.12 5.45 0.41
C LEU A 45 -5.37 4.35 1.16
N HIS A 46 -6.14 3.37 1.62
CA HIS A 46 -5.66 2.20 2.34
C HIS A 46 -5.99 0.94 1.53
N PRO A 47 -5.00 0.27 0.93
CA PRO A 47 -5.15 -1.10 0.46
C PRO A 47 -5.12 -2.01 1.69
N ARG A 48 -6.27 -2.49 2.13
CA ARG A 48 -6.40 -3.32 3.34
C ARG A 48 -6.36 -4.79 3.00
N LEU A 49 -5.58 -5.57 3.74
CA LEU A 49 -5.55 -7.02 3.62
C LEU A 49 -6.94 -7.60 3.89
N PRO A 50 -7.44 -8.55 3.08
CA PRO A 50 -8.78 -9.12 3.25
C PRO A 50 -8.99 -9.83 4.58
N ALA A 51 -7.92 -10.35 5.18
CA ALA A 51 -7.95 -11.21 6.35
C ALA A 51 -8.33 -10.48 7.66
N ASP A 52 -7.71 -9.34 7.93
CA ASP A 52 -7.80 -8.62 9.21
C ASP A 52 -7.94 -7.11 9.01
N GLY A 53 -8.07 -6.64 7.76
CA GLY A 53 -8.32 -5.24 7.45
C GLY A 53 -7.16 -4.29 7.74
N VAL A 54 -5.95 -4.78 8.02
CA VAL A 54 -4.75 -3.94 8.20
C VAL A 54 -4.09 -3.64 6.85
N SER A 55 -3.27 -2.59 6.78
CA SER A 55 -2.57 -2.20 5.55
C SER A 55 -1.06 -2.24 5.74
N LEU A 56 -0.33 -2.66 4.70
CA LEU A 56 1.14 -2.55 4.68
C LEU A 56 1.59 -1.11 4.47
N VAL A 57 0.84 -0.36 3.66
CA VAL A 57 1.11 1.05 3.36
C VAL A 57 -0.17 1.88 3.41
N THR A 58 -0.02 3.16 3.69
CA THR A 58 -1.03 4.19 3.47
C THR A 58 -0.56 5.10 2.34
N ILE A 59 -1.43 5.39 1.38
CA ILE A 59 -1.18 6.39 0.33
C ILE A 59 -1.87 7.67 0.74
N TYR A 60 -1.12 8.77 0.78
CA TYR A 60 -1.66 10.10 0.98
C TYR A 60 -1.58 10.90 -0.30
N ASN A 61 -2.63 11.65 -0.58
CA ASN A 61 -2.60 12.82 -1.41
C ASN A 61 -2.85 14.04 -0.54
N ASP A 62 -1.82 14.85 -0.34
CA ASP A 62 -1.94 16.15 0.33
C ASP A 62 -1.84 17.26 -0.71
N ARG A 63 -2.99 17.86 -1.01
CA ARG A 63 -3.16 18.97 -1.97
C ARG A 63 -2.51 18.70 -3.35
N GLY A 64 -2.60 17.45 -3.82
CA GLY A 64 -2.04 17.03 -5.10
C GLY A 64 -0.65 16.39 -4.99
N THR A 65 -0.02 16.37 -3.82
CA THR A 65 1.28 15.73 -3.61
C THR A 65 1.10 14.32 -3.05
N ALA A 66 1.59 13.31 -3.78
CA ALA A 66 1.52 11.92 -3.36
C ALA A 66 2.62 11.55 -2.36
N SER A 67 2.31 10.71 -1.37
CA SER A 67 3.31 10.05 -0.53
C SER A 67 2.84 8.68 -0.02
N LEU A 68 3.79 7.81 0.29
CA LEU A 68 3.56 6.50 0.90
C LEU A 68 4.07 6.50 2.34
N SER A 69 3.23 6.10 3.29
CA SER A 69 3.65 5.76 4.65
C SER A 69 3.67 4.25 4.81
N PHE A 70 4.75 3.73 5.39
CA PHE A 70 4.88 2.31 5.68
C PHE A 70 4.42 1.96 7.09
N HIS A 71 3.92 0.73 7.28
CA HIS A 71 3.56 0.16 8.58
C HIS A 71 4.49 -1.02 8.89
N ARG A 72 5.71 -0.74 9.37
CA ARG A 72 6.74 -1.77 9.57
C ARG A 72 6.25 -2.99 10.37
N SER A 73 5.52 -2.77 11.47
CA SER A 73 5.00 -3.87 12.30
C SER A 73 4.01 -4.78 11.55
N VAL A 74 3.31 -4.24 10.56
CA VAL A 74 2.42 -5.04 9.70
C VAL A 74 3.25 -5.86 8.71
N PHE A 75 4.31 -5.29 8.13
CA PHE A 75 5.25 -6.06 7.31
C PHE A 75 5.88 -7.20 8.10
N GLU A 76 6.39 -6.94 9.31
CA GLU A 76 7.01 -7.98 10.15
C GLU A 76 6.05 -9.14 10.44
N ARG A 77 4.75 -8.85 10.60
CA ARG A 77 3.72 -9.87 10.87
C ARG A 77 3.22 -10.59 9.62
N ARG A 78 3.06 -9.87 8.51
CA ARG A 78 2.30 -10.34 7.33
C ARG A 78 3.18 -10.61 6.11
N ALA A 79 4.27 -9.88 5.96
CA ALA A 79 5.16 -9.98 4.82
C ALA A 79 6.66 -9.98 5.23
N PRO A 80 7.08 -10.84 6.18
CA PRO A 80 8.46 -10.82 6.70
C PRO A 80 9.52 -11.17 5.65
N ALA A 81 9.19 -12.02 4.67
CA ALA A 81 10.16 -12.43 3.65
C ALA A 81 10.45 -11.31 2.64
N THR A 82 9.45 -10.48 2.34
CA THR A 82 9.62 -9.34 1.42
C THR A 82 10.14 -8.07 2.10
N LEU A 83 9.98 -7.92 3.41
CA LEU A 83 10.40 -6.71 4.16
C LEU A 83 11.86 -6.27 3.88
N PRO A 84 12.89 -7.15 3.89
CA PRO A 84 14.26 -6.72 3.59
C PRO A 84 14.44 -6.15 2.18
N ARG A 85 13.63 -6.59 1.21
CA ARG A 85 13.63 -6.03 -0.15
C ARG A 85 12.96 -4.65 -0.16
N ILE A 86 11.84 -4.48 0.55
CA ILE A 86 11.15 -3.19 0.66
C ILE A 86 12.06 -2.15 1.32
N GLU A 87 12.77 -2.49 2.39
CA GLU A 87 13.71 -1.59 3.05
C GLU A 87 14.81 -1.09 2.11
N ARG A 88 15.33 -1.95 1.23
CA ARG A 88 16.31 -1.57 0.22
C ARG A 88 15.73 -0.66 -0.86
N LEU A 89 14.50 -0.94 -1.31
CA LEU A 89 13.83 -0.16 -2.36
C LEU A 89 13.33 1.21 -1.86
N ALA A 90 12.96 1.30 -0.58
CA ALA A 90 12.52 2.55 0.04
C ALA A 90 13.68 3.46 0.47
N ALA A 91 14.91 2.96 0.45
CA ALA A 91 16.10 3.71 0.83
C ALA A 91 16.22 5.03 0.03
N PRO A 92 16.65 6.14 0.65
CA PRO A 92 17.19 6.24 2.01
C PRO A 92 16.13 6.31 3.12
N THR A 93 14.83 6.33 2.80
CA THR A 93 13.77 6.35 3.79
C THR A 93 13.73 5.02 4.54
N ARG A 94 13.96 5.05 5.86
CA ARG A 94 13.79 3.87 6.70
C ARG A 94 12.32 3.51 6.77
N VAL A 95 12.00 2.22 6.64
CA VAL A 95 10.67 1.68 6.88
C VAL A 95 10.45 1.61 8.39
N GLY A 96 9.72 2.58 8.93
CA GLY A 96 9.37 2.70 10.34
C GLY A 96 7.88 2.93 10.55
N GLN A 97 7.49 3.35 11.77
CA GLN A 97 6.12 3.80 12.05
C GLN A 97 5.97 5.26 11.61
N GLY A 98 5.06 5.54 10.67
CA GLY A 98 4.79 6.91 10.20
C GLY A 98 5.90 7.53 9.34
N THR A 99 6.82 6.71 8.82
CA THR A 99 7.84 7.16 7.88
C THR A 99 7.24 7.26 6.49
N ASN A 100 7.37 8.44 5.88
CA ASN A 100 6.77 8.72 4.59
C ASN A 100 7.86 8.87 3.52
N THR A 101 7.61 8.34 2.32
CA THR A 101 8.42 8.63 1.13
C THR A 101 7.59 9.28 0.04
N ARG A 102 8.22 10.19 -0.70
CA ARG A 102 7.71 10.75 -1.96
C ARG A 102 8.44 10.16 -3.17
N ALA A 103 9.54 9.44 -2.95
CA ALA A 103 10.28 8.74 -3.99
C ALA A 103 9.59 7.40 -4.27
N ILE A 104 8.56 7.45 -5.12
CA ILE A 104 7.73 6.30 -5.47
C ILE A 104 8.17 5.80 -6.85
N THR A 105 8.97 4.74 -6.87
CA THR A 105 9.48 4.13 -8.11
C THR A 105 8.66 2.91 -8.52
N GLU A 106 8.80 2.48 -9.77
CA GLU A 106 8.13 1.26 -10.26
C GLU A 106 8.63 0.02 -9.54
N GLU A 107 9.92 -0.06 -9.23
CA GLU A 107 10.51 -1.17 -8.49
C GLU A 107 9.94 -1.25 -7.07
N LEU A 108 9.71 -0.11 -6.42
CA LEU A 108 9.06 -0.06 -5.11
C LEU A 108 7.61 -0.56 -5.20
N LEU A 109 6.85 -0.13 -6.21
CA LEU A 109 5.47 -0.61 -6.42
C LEU A 109 5.42 -2.11 -6.70
N HIS A 110 6.32 -2.64 -7.53
CA HIS A 110 6.44 -4.09 -7.76
C HIS A 110 6.83 -4.84 -6.49
N GLY A 111 7.75 -4.30 -5.69
CA GLY A 111 8.08 -4.85 -4.38
C GLY A 111 6.87 -4.89 -3.46
N LEU A 112 6.08 -3.81 -3.40
CA LEU A 112 4.87 -3.72 -2.60
C LEU A 112 3.80 -4.72 -3.06
N THR A 113 3.64 -4.93 -4.37
CA THR A 113 2.74 -5.98 -4.89
C THR A 113 3.13 -7.35 -4.37
N ALA A 114 4.42 -7.70 -4.42
CA ALA A 114 4.91 -8.97 -3.89
C ALA A 114 4.66 -9.09 -2.37
N ALA A 115 4.81 -7.99 -1.62
CA ALA A 115 4.53 -7.98 -0.18
C ALA A 115 3.04 -8.16 0.13
N TYR A 116 2.14 -7.55 -0.65
CA TYR A 116 0.70 -7.78 -0.52
C TYR A 116 0.30 -9.21 -0.88
N GLN A 117 0.93 -9.79 -1.90
CA GLN A 117 0.74 -11.20 -2.25
C GLN A 117 1.18 -12.13 -1.12
N GLU A 118 2.37 -11.92 -0.54
CA GLU A 118 2.84 -12.68 0.64
C GLU A 118 1.85 -12.54 1.80
N ALA A 119 1.44 -11.32 2.11
CA ALA A 119 0.52 -11.02 3.20
C ALA A 119 -0.89 -11.61 3.04
N ALA A 120 -1.40 -11.67 1.81
CA ALA A 120 -2.71 -12.25 1.51
C ALA A 120 -2.67 -13.79 1.54
N THR A 121 -1.58 -14.40 1.11
CA THR A 121 -1.43 -15.87 1.04
C THR A 121 -1.08 -16.51 2.38
N GLY A 122 -0.35 -15.80 3.26
CA GLY A 122 0.06 -16.30 4.57
C GLY A 122 -1.08 -16.56 5.58
N VAL A 123 -2.34 -16.24 5.22
CA VAL A 123 -3.52 -16.44 6.07
C VAL A 123 -4.25 -17.77 5.78
N VAL A 124 -3.95 -18.46 4.68
CA VAL A 124 -4.70 -19.66 4.26
C VAL A 124 -4.39 -20.91 5.13
N SER A 125 -3.49 -20.81 6.12
CA SER A 125 -3.16 -21.92 7.03
C SER A 125 -3.74 -21.71 8.43
N ASN A 126 -5.06 -21.88 8.61
CA ASN A 126 -5.64 -22.34 9.88
C ASN A 126 -7.15 -22.65 9.74
N GLY A 127 -7.53 -23.94 9.81
CA GLY A 127 -8.93 -24.30 10.06
C GLY A 127 -9.47 -25.62 9.50
N SER A 128 -8.73 -26.73 9.54
CA SER A 128 -9.38 -28.07 9.56
C SER A 128 -8.54 -29.07 10.34
N SER A 129 -8.73 -29.08 11.66
CA SER A 129 -8.52 -30.26 12.48
C SER A 129 -9.53 -30.21 13.62
N GLY A 130 -10.43 -31.19 13.61
CA GLY A 130 -11.56 -31.30 14.51
C GLY A 130 -12.30 -32.59 14.19
N ALA A 131 -11.61 -33.71 14.37
CA ALA A 131 -12.24 -35.01 14.46
C ALA A 131 -13.09 -35.06 15.74
N VAL A 132 -14.36 -35.42 15.59
CA VAL A 132 -15.10 -36.34 16.47
C VAL A 132 -16.04 -37.15 15.59
#